data_AF-A0A9E1HJ04-F1
#
_entry.id   AF-A0A9E1HJ04-F1
#
_cell.length_a   1.000
_cell.length_b   1.000
_cell.length_c   1.000
_cell.angle_alpha   90.00
_cell.angle_beta   90.00
_cell.angle_gamma   90.00
#
_symmetry.space_group_name_H-M   'P 1'
#
loop_
_entity.id
_entity.type
_entity.pdbx_description
1 polymer ?
#
loop_
_entity_poly.entity_id
_entity_poly.type
_entity_poly.pdbx_seq_one_letter_code
_entity_poly.pdbx_strand_id
1 'polypeptide(L)'
;MRIGIDIDGVLTNDDDYILACGTKFLFKNQLNYDMKPYEYETRKFPWNYDDLLLEKYRTEYFWNYVKEEPPRKFAQEVIAKLKKEGHQIYIITSRHLSTHLGKQGENMRTMIQNWLQKNHILYDGLYFSKDKLIEIQNLQLDIMIEDSPKMIPIYSSVVPIFCYDCRYNRDLKCDNMTRVFSWYDIYHKIQLQLQNNKNS
;
A
#
# COMPACT_ATOMS: atom_id res chain seq x y z
N MET A 1 -17.57 4.67 9.37
CA MET A 1 -16.28 4.17 9.90
C MET A 1 -15.15 5.09 9.49
N ARG A 2 -14.05 5.11 10.24
CA ARG A 2 -12.76 5.74 9.96
C ARG A 2 -11.82 4.68 9.40
N ILE A 3 -11.55 4.72 8.09
CA ILE A 3 -10.84 3.67 7.36
C ILE A 3 -9.47 4.19 6.94
N GLY A 4 -8.42 3.54 7.42
CA GLY A 4 -7.05 3.76 6.95
C GLY A 4 -6.72 2.91 5.73
N ILE A 5 -5.98 3.46 4.77
CA ILE A 5 -5.64 2.79 3.51
C ILE A 5 -4.15 3.05 3.20
N ASP A 6 -3.37 2.00 3.04
CA ASP A 6 -2.02 2.11 2.46
C ASP A 6 -2.05 2.32 0.93
N ILE A 7 -0.93 2.79 0.36
CA ILE A 7 -0.80 2.96 -1.09
C ILE A 7 -0.12 1.76 -1.76
N ASP A 8 1.06 1.35 -1.31
CA ASP A 8 1.95 0.42 -2.02
C ASP A 8 1.59 -1.01 -1.65
N GLY A 9 0.95 -1.75 -2.56
CA GLY A 9 0.42 -3.09 -2.29
C GLY A 9 -1.09 -3.11 -2.11
N VAL A 10 -1.69 -1.99 -1.71
CA VAL A 10 -3.16 -1.84 -1.53
C VAL A 10 -3.82 -1.02 -2.64
N LEU A 11 -3.47 0.27 -2.80
CA LEU A 11 -4.00 1.09 -3.89
C LEU A 11 -3.28 0.83 -5.20
N THR A 12 -1.99 0.54 -5.16
CA THR A 12 -1.14 0.22 -6.31
C THR A 12 -0.63 -1.21 -6.21
N ASN A 13 -0.30 -1.83 -7.34
CA ASN A 13 0.19 -3.20 -7.38
C ASN A 13 1.73 -3.24 -7.42
N ASP A 14 2.34 -2.81 -6.33
CA ASP A 14 3.80 -2.74 -6.17
C ASP A 14 4.47 -4.11 -6.43
N ASP A 15 3.81 -5.19 -5.99
CA ASP A 15 4.28 -6.57 -6.08
C ASP A 15 4.52 -6.99 -7.53
N ASP A 16 3.54 -6.75 -8.42
CA ASP A 16 3.66 -7.06 -9.85
C ASP A 16 4.61 -6.08 -10.55
N TYR A 17 4.57 -4.80 -10.16
CA TYR A 17 5.44 -3.79 -10.75
C TYR A 17 6.92 -4.10 -10.53
N ILE A 18 7.32 -4.37 -9.29
CA ILE A 18 8.71 -4.67 -8.94
C ILE A 18 9.19 -5.91 -9.71
N LEU A 19 8.36 -6.95 -9.85
CA LEU A 19 8.72 -8.12 -10.65
C LEU A 19 8.95 -7.79 -12.12
N ALA A 20 8.01 -7.09 -12.75
CA ALA A 20 8.07 -6.77 -14.17
C ALA A 20 9.26 -5.84 -14.49
N CYS A 21 9.43 -4.78 -13.71
CA CYS A 21 10.50 -3.81 -13.92
C CYS A 21 11.86 -4.34 -13.47
N GLY A 22 11.91 -5.10 -12.38
CA GLY A 22 13.16 -5.68 -11.86
C GLY A 22 13.75 -6.71 -12.82
N THR A 23 12.95 -7.64 -13.35
CA THR A 23 13.41 -8.60 -14.36
C THR A 23 13.89 -7.91 -15.64
N LYS A 24 13.14 -6.91 -16.13
CA LYS A 24 13.54 -6.09 -17.29
C LYS A 24 14.87 -5.38 -17.06
N PHE A 25 15.04 -4.76 -15.88
CA PHE A 25 16.25 -4.05 -15.52
C PHE A 25 17.46 -4.98 -15.47
N LEU A 26 17.35 -6.12 -14.80
CA LEU A 26 18.44 -7.09 -14.67
C LEU A 26 18.84 -7.68 -16.02
N PHE A 27 17.85 -8.04 -16.86
CA PHE A 27 18.09 -8.50 -18.23
C PHE A 27 18.83 -7.46 -19.09
N LYS A 28 18.37 -6.20 -19.08
CA LYS A 28 18.99 -5.09 -19.83
C LYS A 28 20.45 -4.86 -19.42
N ASN A 29 20.76 -5.07 -18.14
CA ASN A 29 22.11 -4.91 -17.60
C ASN A 29 22.94 -6.21 -17.67
N GLN A 30 22.44 -7.26 -18.33
CA GLN A 30 23.12 -8.56 -18.48
C GLN A 30 23.52 -9.19 -17.14
N LEU A 31 22.68 -8.99 -16.12
CA LEU A 31 22.89 -9.53 -14.79
C LEU A 31 22.12 -10.83 -14.63
N ASN A 32 22.83 -11.89 -14.27
CA ASN A 32 22.20 -13.13 -13.82
C ASN A 32 21.45 -12.86 -12.50
N TYR A 33 20.29 -13.47 -12.34
CA TYR A 33 19.49 -13.30 -11.14
C TYR A 33 18.82 -14.61 -10.71
N ASP A 34 18.80 -14.82 -9.40
CA ASP A 34 17.92 -15.80 -8.75
C ASP A 34 16.80 -15.02 -8.07
N MET A 35 15.59 -15.13 -8.63
CA MET A 35 14.44 -14.34 -8.20
C MET A 35 13.67 -15.07 -7.11
N LYS A 36 13.28 -14.33 -6.07
CA LYS A 36 12.44 -14.80 -4.96
C LYS A 36 11.07 -14.12 -5.03
N PRO A 37 10.14 -14.54 -5.92
CA PRO A 37 8.94 -13.78 -6.23
C PRO A 37 7.96 -13.59 -5.06
N TYR A 38 8.09 -14.43 -4.03
CA TYR A 38 7.29 -14.38 -2.79
C TYR A 38 7.97 -13.60 -1.66
N GLU A 39 9.17 -13.07 -1.86
CA GLU A 39 9.79 -12.15 -0.89
C GLU A 39 9.12 -10.78 -0.95
N TYR A 40 9.16 -10.04 0.16
CA TYR A 40 8.55 -8.71 0.25
C TYR A 40 9.44 -7.62 -0.38
N GLU A 41 8.81 -6.71 -1.14
CA GLU A 41 9.43 -5.54 -1.79
C GLU A 41 10.69 -5.90 -2.63
N THR A 42 11.78 -5.18 -2.42
CA THR A 42 13.04 -5.32 -3.15
C THR A 42 13.72 -6.65 -2.86
N ARG A 43 13.39 -7.38 -1.79
CA ARG A 43 14.04 -8.68 -1.49
C ARG A 43 13.77 -9.77 -2.53
N LYS A 44 12.87 -9.51 -3.48
CA LYS A 44 12.61 -10.37 -4.66
C LYS A 44 13.83 -10.56 -5.57
N PHE A 45 14.77 -9.63 -5.56
CA PHE A 45 15.95 -9.67 -6.43
C PHE A 45 17.24 -9.50 -5.64
N PRO A 46 18.35 -10.08 -6.12
CA PRO A 46 19.66 -9.95 -5.50
C PRO A 46 20.29 -8.60 -5.86
N TRP A 47 19.76 -7.50 -5.31
CA TRP A 47 20.34 -6.16 -5.52
C TRP A 47 21.77 -6.02 -4.97
N ASN A 48 22.21 -7.01 -4.19
CA ASN A 48 23.48 -7.02 -3.46
C ASN A 48 24.67 -7.39 -4.36
N TYR A 49 25.31 -6.35 -4.90
CA TYR A 49 26.76 -6.18 -4.69
C TYR A 49 27.13 -4.75 -4.26
N ASP A 50 26.24 -3.76 -4.41
CA ASP A 50 26.33 -2.41 -3.85
C ASP A 50 24.93 -1.77 -3.93
N ASP A 51 24.51 -1.00 -2.91
CA ASP A 51 23.27 -0.21 -2.91
C ASP A 51 23.09 0.60 -4.21
N LEU A 52 24.18 0.90 -4.91
CA LEU A 52 24.19 1.47 -6.26
C LEU A 52 23.28 0.76 -7.28
N LEU A 53 23.14 -0.58 -7.24
CA LEU A 53 22.31 -1.28 -8.23
C LEU A 53 20.81 -1.02 -7.99
N LEU A 54 20.40 -1.05 -6.73
CA LEU A 54 19.03 -0.70 -6.34
C LEU A 54 18.74 0.77 -6.64
N GLU A 55 19.69 1.67 -6.40
CA GLU A 55 19.56 3.08 -6.75
C GLU A 55 19.45 3.31 -8.26
N LYS A 56 20.18 2.56 -9.09
CA LYS A 56 20.03 2.58 -10.55
C LYS A 56 18.64 2.12 -10.98
N TYR A 57 18.17 1.01 -10.42
CA TYR A 57 16.80 0.53 -10.66
C TYR A 57 15.75 1.59 -10.27
N ARG A 58 15.88 2.18 -9.08
CA ARG A 58 14.97 3.24 -8.61
C ARG A 58 14.99 4.44 -9.54
N THR A 59 16.16 4.87 -9.96
CA THR A 59 16.32 5.98 -10.92
C THR A 59 15.58 5.72 -12.22
N GLU A 60 15.61 4.49 -12.74
CA GLU A 60 14.98 4.14 -14.01
C GLU A 60 13.47 3.86 -13.89
N TYR A 61 13.01 3.23 -12.80
CA TYR A 61 11.64 2.69 -12.72
C TYR A 61 10.80 3.26 -11.57
N PHE A 62 11.38 3.53 -10.39
CA PHE A 62 10.59 3.92 -9.21
C PHE A 62 9.85 5.26 -9.41
N TRP A 63 10.46 6.23 -10.09
CA TRP A 63 9.78 7.50 -10.34
C TRP A 63 8.61 7.38 -11.31
N ASN A 64 8.70 6.45 -12.26
CA ASN A 64 7.58 6.17 -13.18
C ASN A 64 6.46 5.46 -12.44
N TYR A 65 6.78 4.48 -11.60
CA TYR A 65 5.83 3.81 -10.70
C TYR A 65 5.00 4.82 -9.89
N VAL A 66 5.65 5.76 -9.22
CA VAL A 66 4.97 6.75 -8.37
C VAL A 66 4.01 7.64 -9.17
N LYS A 67 4.29 7.93 -10.44
CA LYS A 67 3.51 8.85 -11.28
C LYS A 67 2.42 8.17 -12.11
N GLU A 68 2.72 6.97 -12.60
CA GLU A 68 1.98 6.37 -13.71
C GLU A 68 1.36 5.02 -13.37
N GLU A 69 1.77 4.33 -12.31
CA GLU A 69 1.15 3.05 -11.96
C GLU A 69 -0.34 3.26 -11.67
N PRO A 70 -1.26 2.60 -12.39
CA PRO A 70 -2.67 2.81 -12.18
C PRO A 70 -3.11 2.27 -10.80
N PRO A 71 -4.16 2.83 -10.20
CA PRO A 71 -4.77 2.22 -9.04
C PRO A 71 -5.28 0.81 -9.39
N ARG A 72 -5.27 -0.09 -8.41
CA ARG A 72 -5.90 -1.41 -8.51
C ARG A 72 -7.36 -1.24 -8.95
N LYS A 73 -7.85 -2.22 -9.72
CA LYS A 73 -9.21 -2.21 -10.27
C LYS A 73 -10.24 -1.92 -9.18
N PHE A 74 -11.16 -1.01 -9.50
CA PHE A 74 -12.28 -0.58 -8.64
C PHE A 74 -11.91 0.14 -7.34
N ALA A 75 -10.62 0.43 -7.07
CA ALA A 75 -10.21 1.17 -5.87
C ALA A 75 -10.92 2.52 -5.75
N GLN A 76 -10.82 3.31 -6.82
CA GLN A 76 -11.44 4.63 -6.93
C GLN A 76 -12.96 4.57 -6.69
N GLU A 77 -13.62 3.63 -7.36
CA GLU A 77 -15.07 3.45 -7.30
C GLU A 77 -15.54 3.07 -5.88
N VAL A 78 -14.90 2.06 -5.28
CA VAL A 78 -15.25 1.58 -3.95
C VAL A 78 -15.00 2.65 -2.89
N ILE A 79 -13.88 3.36 -2.97
CA ILE A 79 -13.59 4.48 -2.06
C ILE A 79 -14.66 5.57 -2.18
N ALA A 80 -15.08 5.90 -3.41
CA ALA A 80 -16.15 6.86 -3.63
C ALA A 80 -17.50 6.40 -3.04
N LYS A 81 -17.84 5.10 -3.15
CA LYS A 81 -19.05 4.52 -2.51
C LYS A 81 -18.97 4.64 -0.99
N LEU A 82 -17.86 4.23 -0.39
CA LEU A 82 -17.65 4.32 1.05
C LEU A 82 -17.77 5.76 1.55
N LYS A 83 -17.18 6.73 0.85
CA LYS A 83 -17.37 8.15 1.21
C LYS A 83 -18.83 8.61 1.08
N LYS A 84 -19.54 8.22 0.03
CA LYS A 84 -20.96 8.55 -0.16
C LYS A 84 -21.84 7.97 0.97
N GLU A 85 -21.44 6.84 1.52
CA GLU A 85 -22.09 6.18 2.66
C GLU A 85 -21.71 6.80 4.02
N GLY A 86 -20.91 7.87 4.04
CA GLY A 86 -20.56 8.61 5.26
C GLY A 86 -19.31 8.07 5.97
N HIS A 87 -18.52 7.20 5.33
CA HIS A 87 -17.24 6.78 5.88
C HIS A 87 -16.17 7.85 5.69
N GLN A 88 -15.26 7.96 6.66
CA GLN A 88 -14.06 8.80 6.56
C GLN A 88 -12.89 7.94 6.08
N ILE A 89 -12.16 8.44 5.09
CA ILE A 89 -11.07 7.75 4.41
C ILE A 89 -9.76 8.46 4.68
N TYR A 90 -8.79 7.76 5.23
CA TYR A 90 -7.46 8.29 5.54
C TYR A 90 -6.40 7.51 4.78
N ILE A 91 -5.65 8.18 3.91
CA ILE A 91 -4.52 7.57 3.22
C ILE A 91 -3.30 7.70 4.12
N ILE A 92 -2.68 6.58 4.48
CA ILE A 92 -1.53 6.55 5.39
C ILE A 92 -0.42 5.72 4.74
N THR A 93 0.67 6.38 4.36
CA THR A 93 1.75 5.75 3.59
C THR A 93 3.13 6.01 4.20
N SER A 94 3.99 5.00 4.08
CA SER A 94 5.42 5.06 4.42
C SER A 94 6.29 4.96 3.16
N ARG A 95 5.73 5.26 1.98
CA ARG A 95 6.42 5.16 0.68
C ARG A 95 7.81 5.78 0.74
N HIS A 96 8.78 5.13 0.11
CA HIS A 96 10.17 5.59 0.06
C HIS A 96 10.27 7.10 -0.28
N LEU A 97 11.12 7.83 0.45
CA LEU A 97 11.30 9.30 0.43
C LEU A 97 10.13 10.15 0.98
N SER A 98 8.92 9.62 1.16
CA SER A 98 7.76 10.45 1.54
C SER A 98 7.90 11.12 2.91
N THR A 99 8.64 10.49 3.83
CA THR A 99 8.92 10.98 5.18
C THR A 99 10.24 11.75 5.27
N HIS A 100 10.95 11.94 4.16
CA HIS A 100 12.22 12.69 4.18
C HIS A 100 11.92 14.18 4.33
N LEU A 101 12.82 14.88 5.03
CA LEU A 101 12.80 16.33 5.13
C LEU A 101 13.46 16.95 3.88
N GLY A 102 13.08 18.18 3.55
CA GLY A 102 13.61 18.93 2.41
C GLY A 102 13.03 18.53 1.05
N LYS A 103 13.67 19.05 -0.01
CA LYS A 103 13.13 19.09 -1.38
C LYS A 103 12.75 17.72 -1.95
N GLN A 104 13.52 16.67 -1.65
CA GLN A 104 13.23 15.32 -2.15
C GLN A 104 11.95 14.76 -1.55
N GLY A 105 11.75 14.93 -0.24
CA GLY A 105 10.51 14.52 0.42
C GLY A 105 9.32 15.37 -0.01
N GLU A 106 9.49 16.69 -0.17
CA GLU A 106 8.44 17.58 -0.69
C GLU A 106 8.01 17.18 -2.10
N ASN A 107 8.96 16.86 -2.97
CA ASN A 107 8.69 16.38 -4.32
C ASN A 107 7.92 15.05 -4.29
N MET A 108 8.35 14.09 -3.46
CA MET A 108 7.64 12.81 -3.30
C MET A 108 6.19 13.02 -2.81
N ARG A 109 5.99 13.86 -1.79
CA ARG A 109 4.64 14.16 -1.26
C ARG A 109 3.76 14.82 -2.32
N THR A 110 4.29 15.80 -3.05
CA THR A 110 3.59 16.45 -4.19
C THR A 110 3.23 15.43 -5.26
N MET A 111 4.13 14.51 -5.60
CA MET A 111 3.87 13.47 -6.60
C MET A 111 2.75 12.52 -6.17
N ILE A 112 2.73 12.11 -4.90
CA ILE A 112 1.65 11.28 -4.35
C ILE A 112 0.31 12.02 -4.38
N GLN A 113 0.28 13.29 -3.99
CA GLN A 113 -0.93 14.13 -4.07
C GLN A 113 -1.46 14.24 -5.50
N ASN A 114 -0.58 14.54 -6.46
CA ASN A 114 -0.94 14.62 -7.88
C ASN A 114 -1.45 13.28 -8.42
N TRP A 115 -0.83 12.16 -8.01
CA TRP A 115 -1.28 10.83 -8.40
C TRP A 115 -2.68 10.51 -7.86
N LEU A 116 -2.95 10.83 -6.59
CA LEU A 116 -4.28 10.65 -5.99
C LEU A 116 -5.33 11.50 -6.72
N GLN A 117 -5.00 12.77 -7.03
CA GLN A 117 -5.88 13.67 -7.77
C GLN A 117 -6.15 13.18 -9.20
N LYS A 118 -5.10 12.84 -9.96
CA LYS A 118 -5.20 12.30 -11.34
C LYS A 118 -6.10 11.07 -11.40
N ASN A 119 -6.04 10.22 -10.38
CA ASN A 119 -6.82 8.99 -10.28
C ASN A 119 -8.15 9.15 -9.54
N HIS A 120 -8.56 10.39 -9.22
CA HIS A 120 -9.83 10.71 -8.56
C HIS A 120 -10.06 9.92 -7.25
N ILE A 121 -8.99 9.64 -6.50
CA ILE A 121 -9.07 8.96 -5.21
C ILE A 121 -9.49 9.97 -4.16
N LEU A 122 -10.67 9.77 -3.57
CA LEU A 122 -11.22 10.65 -2.55
C LEU A 122 -10.71 10.25 -1.15
N TYR A 123 -10.33 11.24 -0.34
CA TYR A 123 -9.88 11.03 1.03
C TYR A 123 -10.21 12.24 1.91
N ASP A 124 -10.20 12.06 3.22
CA ASP A 124 -10.39 13.10 4.25
C ASP A 124 -9.05 13.55 4.86
N GLY A 125 -8.03 12.70 4.83
CA GLY A 125 -6.67 13.06 5.22
C GLY A 125 -5.62 12.20 4.54
N LEU A 126 -4.43 12.78 4.40
CA LEU A 126 -3.25 12.15 3.79
C LEU A 126 -2.06 12.30 4.75
N TYR A 127 -1.54 11.17 5.21
CA TYR A 127 -0.52 11.10 6.25
C TYR A 127 0.72 10.37 5.72
N PHE A 128 1.88 11.02 5.82
CA PHE A 128 3.18 10.48 5.45
C PHE A 128 3.94 10.14 6.72
N SER A 129 3.88 8.87 7.15
CA SER A 129 4.46 8.46 8.44
C SER A 129 5.46 7.33 8.27
N LYS A 130 6.56 7.39 9.02
CA LYS A 130 7.50 6.25 9.16
C LYS A 130 6.90 5.16 10.03
N ASP A 131 6.09 5.56 11.01
CA ASP A 131 5.38 4.67 11.90
C ASP A 131 3.89 5.00 11.85
N LYS A 132 3.15 4.23 11.06
CA LYS A 132 1.71 4.44 10.91
C LYS A 132 0.94 4.13 12.19
N LEU A 133 1.53 3.45 13.18
CA LEU A 133 0.83 3.12 14.43
C LEU A 133 0.34 4.38 15.15
N ILE A 134 1.15 5.43 15.16
CA ILE A 134 0.79 6.73 15.74
C ILE A 134 -0.44 7.32 15.04
N GLU A 135 -0.46 7.28 13.70
CA GLU A 135 -1.58 7.81 12.92
C GLU A 135 -2.84 6.96 13.10
N ILE A 136 -2.69 5.63 13.12
CA ILE A 136 -3.78 4.67 13.40
C ILE A 136 -4.47 5.02 14.73
N GLN A 137 -3.68 5.30 15.77
CA GLN A 137 -4.18 5.66 17.10
C GLN A 137 -4.79 7.07 17.16
N ASN A 138 -4.09 8.08 16.64
CA ASN A 138 -4.55 9.47 16.65
C ASN A 138 -5.85 9.66 15.86
N LEU A 139 -5.97 8.95 14.74
CA LEU A 139 -7.16 8.96 13.91
C LEU A 139 -8.25 8.02 14.43
N GLN A 140 -7.99 7.24 15.48
CA GLN A 140 -8.96 6.28 16.04
C GLN A 140 -9.62 5.44 14.94
N LEU A 141 -8.79 4.83 14.09
CA LEU A 141 -9.28 4.08 12.95
C LEU A 141 -10.12 2.89 13.42
N ASP A 142 -11.20 2.62 12.70
CA ASP A 142 -12.01 1.41 12.90
C ASP A 142 -11.36 0.21 12.19
N ILE A 143 -10.73 0.45 11.03
CA ILE A 143 -10.04 -0.56 10.20
C ILE A 143 -8.84 0.08 9.51
N MET A 144 -7.74 -0.67 9.36
CA MET A 144 -6.64 -0.35 8.45
C MET A 144 -6.52 -1.41 7.34
N ILE A 145 -6.44 -0.96 6.08
CA ILE A 145 -6.18 -1.80 4.91
C ILE A 145 -4.70 -1.71 4.57
N GLU A 146 -4.00 -2.83 4.68
CA GLU A 146 -2.54 -2.93 4.66
C GLU A 146 -2.12 -4.28 4.08
N ASP A 147 -0.97 -4.37 3.43
CA ASP A 147 -0.44 -5.63 2.85
C ASP A 147 0.87 -6.06 3.51
N SER A 148 1.58 -5.15 4.18
CA SER A 148 2.93 -5.40 4.66
C SER A 148 3.00 -6.52 5.71
N PRO A 149 3.67 -7.66 5.42
CA PRO A 149 3.75 -8.77 6.37
C PRO A 149 4.59 -8.43 7.61
N LYS A 150 5.36 -7.34 7.55
CA LYS A 150 6.11 -6.81 8.70
C LYS A 150 5.25 -5.97 9.63
N MET A 151 4.37 -5.15 9.07
CA MET A 151 3.63 -4.14 9.85
C MET A 151 2.28 -4.67 10.35
N ILE A 152 1.63 -5.55 9.58
CA ILE A 152 0.33 -6.12 9.95
C ILE A 152 0.33 -6.74 11.36
N PRO A 153 1.31 -7.57 11.78
CA PRO A 153 1.32 -8.13 13.14
C PRO A 153 1.40 -7.08 14.25
N ILE A 154 1.99 -5.92 13.97
CA ILE A 154 2.09 -4.81 14.92
C ILE A 154 0.73 -4.12 15.00
N TYR A 155 0.16 -3.77 13.85
CA TYR A 155 -1.08 -2.99 13.79
C TYR A 155 -2.30 -3.79 14.24
N SER A 156 -2.33 -5.10 14.00
CA SER A 156 -3.48 -5.94 14.36
C SER A 156 -3.71 -6.05 15.87
N SER A 157 -2.68 -5.76 16.67
CA SER A 157 -2.81 -5.64 18.13
C SER A 157 -3.59 -4.39 18.59
N VAL A 158 -3.79 -3.41 17.71
CA VAL A 158 -4.39 -2.10 18.04
C VAL A 158 -5.65 -1.81 17.23
N VAL A 159 -5.72 -2.24 15.97
CA VAL A 159 -6.87 -2.00 15.08
C VAL A 159 -7.15 -3.24 14.23
N PRO A 160 -8.42 -3.57 13.91
CA PRO A 160 -8.73 -4.59 12.92
C PRO A 160 -8.03 -4.32 11.58
N ILE A 161 -7.40 -5.35 11.01
CA ILE A 161 -6.67 -5.25 9.75
C ILE A 161 -7.42 -5.97 8.63
N PHE A 162 -7.61 -5.27 7.53
CA PHE A 162 -7.91 -5.89 6.24
C PHE A 162 -6.60 -6.11 5.49
N CYS A 163 -6.09 -7.34 5.55
CA CYS A 163 -4.84 -7.75 4.90
C CYS A 163 -5.10 -7.95 3.40
N TYR A 164 -4.63 -7.02 2.56
CA TYR A 164 -4.79 -7.15 1.12
C TYR A 164 -3.89 -8.27 0.60
N ASP A 165 -4.47 -9.25 -0.09
CA ASP A 165 -3.73 -10.42 -0.57
C ASP A 165 -2.63 -10.02 -1.55
N CYS A 166 -1.39 -10.30 -1.18
CA CYS A 166 -0.21 -10.15 -2.02
C CYS A 166 0.63 -11.42 -1.93
N ARG A 167 1.48 -11.70 -2.93
CA ARG A 167 2.20 -12.99 -3.00
C ARG A 167 3.03 -13.28 -1.75
N TYR A 168 3.59 -12.24 -1.15
CA TYR A 168 4.48 -12.31 0.02
C TYR A 168 3.79 -12.41 1.38
N ASN A 169 2.46 -12.26 1.46
CA ASN A 169 1.75 -12.25 2.75
C ASN A 169 0.75 -13.40 2.91
N ARG A 170 0.67 -14.35 1.98
CA ARG A 170 -0.33 -15.42 1.97
C ARG A 170 -0.27 -16.35 3.18
N ASP A 171 0.92 -16.62 3.66
CA ASP A 171 1.14 -17.48 4.83
C ASP A 171 1.00 -16.72 6.16
N LEU A 172 0.81 -15.39 6.11
CA LEU A 172 0.64 -14.58 7.31
C LEU A 172 -0.66 -14.95 8.02
N LYS A 173 -0.53 -15.18 9.32
CA LYS A 173 -1.64 -15.37 10.27
C LYS A 173 -1.40 -14.49 11.47
N CYS A 174 -2.38 -13.67 11.81
CA CYS A 174 -2.40 -12.92 13.05
C CYS A 174 -3.85 -12.74 13.52
N ASP A 175 -3.99 -12.54 14.82
CA ASP A 175 -5.28 -12.20 15.41
C ASP A 175 -5.74 -10.83 14.91
N ASN A 176 -7.06 -10.63 14.87
CA ASN A 176 -7.68 -9.38 14.45
C ASN A 176 -7.36 -8.97 13.00
N MET A 177 -7.05 -9.95 12.14
CA MET A 177 -6.82 -9.76 10.71
C MET A 177 -7.86 -10.54 9.90
N THR A 178 -8.43 -9.86 8.90
CA THR A 178 -9.25 -10.45 7.85
C THR A 178 -8.54 -10.28 6.52
N ARG A 179 -8.26 -11.37 5.81
CA ARG A 179 -7.69 -11.31 4.46
C ARG A 179 -8.73 -10.81 3.46
N VAL A 180 -8.33 -9.94 2.54
CA VAL A 180 -9.18 -9.40 1.46
C VAL A 180 -8.49 -9.53 0.11
N PHE A 181 -9.26 -9.82 -0.95
CA PHE A 181 -8.69 -10.18 -2.26
C PHE A 181 -8.93 -9.15 -3.36
N SER A 182 -9.84 -8.20 -3.13
CA SER A 182 -10.17 -7.13 -4.08
C SER A 182 -10.88 -5.98 -3.38
N TRP A 183 -11.01 -4.84 -4.07
CA TRP A 183 -11.75 -3.70 -3.56
C TRP A 183 -13.24 -3.99 -3.32
N TYR A 184 -13.86 -4.82 -4.15
CA TYR A 184 -15.25 -5.22 -3.93
C TYR A 184 -15.42 -6.23 -2.77
N ASP A 185 -14.40 -7.05 -2.50
CA ASP A 185 -14.36 -7.91 -1.32
C ASP A 185 -14.22 -7.08 -0.02
N ILE A 186 -13.37 -6.05 -0.03
CA ILE A 186 -13.29 -5.04 1.05
C ILE A 186 -14.66 -4.42 1.30
N TYR A 187 -15.30 -3.92 0.24
CA TYR A 187 -16.60 -3.28 0.33
C TYR A 187 -17.66 -4.22 0.93
N HIS A 188 -17.76 -5.44 0.41
CA HIS A 188 -18.68 -6.45 0.90
C HIS A 188 -18.49 -6.73 2.41
N LYS A 189 -17.23 -6.89 2.86
CA LYS A 189 -16.92 -7.14 4.27
C LYS A 189 -17.28 -5.96 5.18
N ILE A 190 -17.07 -4.73 4.72
CA ILE A 190 -17.53 -3.53 5.44
C ILE A 190 -19.06 -3.54 5.58
N GLN A 191 -19.79 -3.83 4.50
CA GLN A 191 -21.25 -3.89 4.55
C GLN A 191 -21.77 -4.95 5.53
N LEU A 192 -21.14 -6.14 5.56
CA LEU A 192 -21.50 -7.19 6.52
C LEU A 192 -21.27 -6.76 7.97
N GLN A 193 -20.15 -6.10 8.27
CA GLN A 193 -19.89 -5.58 9.62
C GLN A 193 -20.94 -4.55 10.05
N LEU A 194 -21.33 -3.65 9.16
CA LEU A 194 -22.39 -2.66 9.43
C LEU A 194 -23.75 -3.32 9.68
N GLN A 195 -24.08 -4.40 8.97
CA GLN A 195 -25.32 -5.15 9.17
C GLN A 195 -25.33 -5.85 10.53
N ASN A 196 -24.22 -6.49 10.91
CA ASN A 196 -24.10 -7.19 12.20
C ASN A 196 -24.22 -6.21 13.39
N ASN A 197 -23.63 -5.02 13.27
CA ASN A 197 -23.70 -3.99 14.31
C ASN A 197 -25.10 -3.38 14.46
N LYS A 198 -25.95 -3.42 13.44
CA LYS A 198 -27.36 -2.99 13.53
C LYS A 198 -28.26 -4.02 14.23
N ASN A 199 -27.83 -5.28 14.24
CA ASN A 199 -28.58 -6.40 14.78
C ASN A 199 -28.08 -6.85 16.18
N SER A 200 -27.06 -6.18 16.71
CA SER A 200 -26.48 -6.41 18.05
C SER A 200 -26.94 -5.31 19.01
#